data_AF-A0AAU1RAS6-F1
#
_entry.id   AF-A0AAU1RAS6-F1
#
_cell.length_a   1.000
_cell.length_b   1.000
_cell.length_c   1.000
_cell.angle_alpha   90.00
_cell.angle_beta   90.00
_cell.angle_gamma   90.00
#
_symmetry.space_group_name_H-M   'P 1'
#
loop_
_entity.id
_entity.type
_entity.pdbx_description
1 polymer ?
#
loop_
_entity_poly.entity_id
_entity_poly.type
_entity_poly.pdbx_seq_one_letter_code
_entity_poly.pdbx_strand_id
1 'polypeptide(L)'
;MSAAEKKSLQCELTRDHFTAVATMHGTEGRRVTVTGQLSCPSIGFTLHLEKDDPGINPQPNELVLKVVEEKPDGVVPPVLTDTEVSGYFPVKPEVDTVVIRNLDITVPVKDE
;
A
#
# COMPACT_ATOMS: atom_id res chain seq x y z
N MET A 1 16.08 -2.33 23.11
CA MET A 1 15.44 -2.94 21.91
C MET A 1 14.15 -2.17 21.70
N SER A 2 14.18 -1.13 20.88
CA SER A 2 13.00 -0.28 20.66
C SER A 2 12.03 -1.03 19.76
N ALA A 3 10.86 -1.35 20.30
CA ALA A 3 9.71 -1.76 19.51
C ALA A 3 9.50 -0.67 18.45
N ALA A 4 9.54 -1.04 17.17
CA ALA A 4 8.98 -0.19 16.14
C ALA A 4 7.53 0.04 16.56
N GLU A 5 7.22 1.25 17.05
CA GLU A 5 5.84 1.67 17.25
C GLU A 5 5.14 1.38 15.92
N LYS A 6 4.22 0.39 15.91
CA LYS A 6 3.20 0.26 14.88
C LYS A 6 2.47 1.60 14.92
N LYS A 7 2.94 2.58 14.14
CA LYS A 7 2.31 3.89 14.02
C LYS A 7 0.93 3.60 13.48
N SER A 8 -0.06 3.62 14.37
CA SER A 8 -1.45 3.44 14.00
C SER A 8 -1.78 4.53 13.01
N LEU A 9 -2.07 4.10 11.78
CA LEU A 9 -2.62 4.96 10.75
C LEU A 9 -3.83 5.71 11.30
N GLN A 10 -3.92 7.02 11.00
CA GLN A 10 -5.09 7.82 11.35
C GLN A 10 -6.24 7.56 10.39
N CYS A 11 -5.93 7.22 9.14
CA CYS A 11 -6.92 6.77 8.20
C CYS A 11 -7.25 5.30 8.49
N GLU A 12 -8.53 5.00 8.50
CA GLU A 12 -9.05 3.66 8.74
C GLU A 12 -9.28 2.94 7.42
N LEU A 13 -9.04 1.63 7.40
CA LEU A 13 -9.32 0.82 6.22
C LEU A 13 -10.82 0.85 5.91
N THR A 14 -11.18 1.14 4.66
CA THR A 14 -12.55 0.91 4.21
C THR A 14 -12.74 -0.59 3.90
N ARG A 15 -14.00 -1.05 3.85
CA ARG A 15 -14.30 -2.46 3.54
C ARG A 15 -13.99 -2.85 2.09
N ASP A 16 -13.68 -1.89 1.22
CA ASP A 16 -13.44 -2.15 -0.20
C ASP A 16 -11.96 -2.40 -0.44
N HIS A 17 -11.69 -3.66 -0.80
CA HIS A 17 -10.40 -4.30 -0.74
C HIS A 17 -9.37 -3.61 -1.62
N PHE A 18 -8.13 -3.56 -1.12
CA PHE A 18 -6.99 -3.35 -1.99
C PHE A 18 -7.03 -4.32 -3.18
N THR A 19 -6.64 -3.82 -4.35
CA THR A 19 -6.47 -4.64 -5.55
C THR A 19 -5.03 -4.61 -5.99
N ALA A 20 -4.54 -5.73 -6.50
CA ALA A 20 -3.22 -5.87 -7.08
C ALA A 20 -3.35 -6.48 -8.46
N VAL A 21 -2.94 -5.73 -9.49
CA VAL A 21 -3.03 -6.15 -10.89
C VAL A 21 -1.63 -6.18 -11.48
N ALA A 22 -1.22 -7.33 -11.99
CA ALA A 22 0.02 -7.50 -12.73
C ALA A 22 -0.18 -7.20 -14.21
N THR A 23 0.73 -6.39 -14.76
CA THR A 23 0.78 -6.07 -16.17
C THR A 23 2.17 -6.36 -16.72
N MET A 24 2.23 -6.88 -17.94
CA MET A 24 3.48 -7.11 -18.65
C MET A 24 3.80 -5.88 -19.52
N HIS A 25 4.85 -5.14 -19.18
CA HIS A 25 5.28 -3.98 -19.96
C HIS A 25 6.39 -4.37 -20.95
N GLY A 26 6.01 -5.04 -22.05
CA GLY A 26 6.92 -5.34 -23.16
C GLY A 26 8.25 -5.98 -22.70
N THR A 27 9.38 -5.37 -23.04
CA THR A 27 10.72 -5.81 -22.62
C THR A 27 11.14 -5.32 -21.23
N GLU A 28 10.35 -4.45 -20.58
CA GLU A 28 10.68 -3.79 -19.31
C GLU A 28 10.32 -4.65 -18.07
N GLY A 29 9.69 -5.81 -18.27
CA GLY A 29 9.38 -6.79 -17.22
C GLY A 29 7.95 -6.73 -16.69
N ARG A 30 7.69 -7.53 -15.64
CA ARG A 30 6.39 -7.61 -14.94
C ARG A 30 6.26 -6.46 -13.95
N ARG A 31 5.09 -5.84 -13.90
CA ARG A 31 4.76 -4.77 -12.96
C ARG A 31 3.50 -5.13 -12.21
N VAL A 32 3.39 -4.68 -10.97
CA VAL A 32 2.16 -4.79 -10.18
C VAL A 32 1.70 -3.39 -9.82
N THR A 33 0.46 -3.08 -10.19
CA THR A 33 -0.28 -1.90 -9.76
C THR A 33 -1.10 -2.28 -8.55
N VAL A 34 -0.92 -1.55 -7.46
CA VAL A 34 -1.68 -1.76 -6.22
C VAL A 34 -2.53 -0.53 -5.96
N THR A 35 -3.83 -0.72 -5.78
CA THR A 35 -4.77 0.36 -5.44
C THR A 35 -5.56 -0.01 -4.20
N GLY A 36 -5.97 0.98 -3.42
CA GLY A 36 -6.83 0.81 -2.27
C GLY A 36 -7.45 2.14 -1.85
N GLN A 37 -8.32 2.08 -0.86
CA GLN A 37 -9.02 3.25 -0.34
C GLN A 37 -9.06 3.18 1.19
N LEU A 38 -8.81 4.31 1.83
CA LEU A 38 -8.89 4.46 3.29
C LEU A 38 -9.73 5.69 3.62
N SER A 39 -10.40 5.68 4.77
CA SER A 39 -11.20 6.80 5.26
C SER A 39 -10.39 7.60 6.27
N CYS A 40 -10.00 8.83 5.92
CA CYS A 40 -9.19 9.71 6.72
C CYS A 40 -10.04 10.69 7.55
N PRO A 41 -9.63 11.06 8.78
CA PRO A 41 -10.45 11.85 9.69
C PRO A 41 -10.61 13.33 9.29
N SER A 42 -9.85 13.81 8.31
CA SER A 42 -9.98 15.15 7.73
C SER A 42 -9.67 15.13 6.24
N ILE A 43 -10.05 16.22 5.57
CA ILE A 43 -9.57 16.50 4.21
C ILE A 43 -8.06 16.75 4.19
N GLY A 44 -7.42 16.46 3.06
CA GLY A 44 -6.03 16.83 2.77
C GLY A 44 -4.96 15.83 3.22
N PHE A 45 -5.36 14.67 3.77
CA PHE A 45 -4.42 13.56 3.94
C PHE A 45 -3.94 13.05 2.58
N THR A 46 -2.65 12.74 2.50
CA THR A 46 -2.07 12.08 1.34
C THR A 46 -1.59 10.69 1.74
N LEU A 47 -1.90 9.69 0.91
CA LEU A 47 -1.54 8.30 1.13
C LEU A 47 -0.62 7.81 0.03
N HIS A 48 0.44 7.09 0.42
CA HIS A 48 1.40 6.50 -0.49
C HIS A 48 1.72 5.05 -0.12
N LEU A 49 2.06 4.24 -1.10
CA LEU A 49 2.59 2.89 -0.87
C LEU A 49 4.12 2.92 -0.99
N GLU A 50 4.79 2.41 0.02
CA GLU A 50 6.23 2.23 0.03
C GLU A 50 6.58 0.75 0.16
N LYS A 51 7.70 0.32 -0.44
CA LYS A 51 8.26 -1.01 -0.17
C LYS A 51 8.69 -1.08 1.30
N ASP A 52 8.29 -2.15 1.97
CA ASP A 52 8.61 -2.41 3.37
C ASP A 52 9.48 -3.67 3.50
N ASP A 53 10.53 -3.76 2.68
CA ASP A 53 11.52 -4.83 2.69
C ASP A 53 12.75 -4.40 3.52
N PRO A 54 12.85 -4.78 4.81
CA PRO A 54 13.97 -4.40 5.68
C PRO A 54 15.29 -5.12 5.35
N GLY A 55 15.42 -5.76 4.18
CA GLY A 55 16.58 -6.55 3.78
C GLY A 55 16.22 -7.66 2.78
N ILE A 56 16.69 -8.88 3.04
CA ILE A 56 16.32 -10.07 2.24
C ILE A 56 14.88 -10.45 2.57
N ASN A 57 13.96 -10.29 1.62
CA ASN A 57 12.62 -10.84 1.74
C ASN A 57 12.70 -12.38 1.73
N PRO A 58 12.31 -13.09 2.81
CA PRO A 58 12.34 -14.54 2.86
C PRO A 58 11.30 -15.20 1.93
N GLN A 59 10.29 -14.44 1.47
CA GLN A 59 9.24 -14.90 0.56
C GLN A 59 9.39 -14.21 -0.80
N PRO A 60 10.13 -14.81 -1.76
CA PRO A 60 10.43 -14.17 -3.04
C PRO A 60 9.20 -13.92 -3.94
N ASN A 61 8.08 -14.59 -3.64
CA ASN A 61 6.79 -14.43 -4.32
C ASN A 61 5.93 -13.30 -3.73
N GLU A 62 6.35 -12.66 -2.63
CA GLU A 62 5.63 -11.57 -2.00
C GLU A 62 6.25 -10.21 -2.33
N LEU A 63 5.40 -9.24 -2.70
CA LEU A 63 5.75 -7.83 -2.68
C LEU A 63 5.27 -7.23 -1.36
N VAL A 64 6.20 -6.87 -0.47
CA VAL A 64 5.86 -6.31 0.83
C VAL A 64 5.84 -4.79 0.77
N LEU A 65 4.68 -4.22 1.11
CA LEU A 65 4.41 -2.80 1.11
C LEU A 65 3.94 -2.34 2.51
N LYS A 66 3.95 -1.03 2.69
CA LYS A 66 3.26 -0.34 3.78
C LYS A 66 2.55 0.90 3.23
N VAL A 67 1.43 1.27 3.84
CA VAL A 67 0.81 2.58 3.59
C VAL A 67 1.50 3.63 4.45
N VAL A 68 1.92 4.72 3.84
CA VAL A 68 2.45 5.90 4.51
C VAL A 68 1.41 7.00 4.42
N GLU A 69 1.15 7.62 5.56
CA GLU A 69 0.24 8.75 5.68
C GLU A 69 1.01 10.04 5.90
N GLU A 70 0.67 11.04 5.10
CA GLU A 70 1.10 12.41 5.28
C GLU A 70 -0.10 13.25 5.70
N LYS A 71 0.03 13.92 6.84
CA LYS A 71 -1.00 14.80 7.35
C LYS A 71 -1.00 16.10 6.56
N PRO A 72 -2.16 16.70 6.30
CA PRO A 72 -2.22 18.04 5.71
C PRO A 72 -1.57 19.06 6.64
N ASP A 73 -0.93 20.06 6.04
CA ASP A 73 -0.43 21.22 6.76
C ASP A 73 -1.57 22.17 7.14
N GLY A 74 -1.51 22.71 8.36
CA GLY A 74 -2.45 23.72 8.85
C GLY A 74 -3.71 23.16 9.53
N VAL A 75 -4.70 24.03 9.75
CA VAL A 75 -5.96 23.67 10.40
C VAL A 75 -6.95 23.20 9.33
N VAL A 76 -7.21 21.90 9.31
CA VAL A 76 -8.19 21.28 8.41
C VAL A 76 -9.46 20.89 9.17
N PRO A 77 -10.66 21.05 8.56
CA PRO A 77 -11.90 20.58 9.15
C PRO A 77 -11.89 19.05 9.39
N PRO A 78 -12.36 18.57 10.55
CA PRO A 78 -12.46 17.14 10.84
C PRO A 78 -13.66 16.53 10.11
N VAL A 79 -13.49 16.29 8.81
CA VAL A 79 -14.48 15.68 7.93
C VAL A 79 -13.92 14.35 7.45
N LEU A 80 -14.65 13.26 7.73
CA LEU A 80 -14.31 11.93 7.24
C LEU A 80 -14.27 11.96 5.71
N THR A 81 -13.12 11.63 5.14
CA THR A 81 -12.84 11.76 3.71
C THR A 81 -12.24 10.45 3.20
N ASP A 82 -12.84 9.88 2.16
CA ASP A 82 -12.25 8.72 1.51
C ASP A 82 -11.09 9.15 0.63
N THR A 83 -9.92 8.58 0.90
CA THR A 83 -8.66 8.90 0.24
C THR A 83 -8.14 7.65 -0.45
N GLU A 84 -7.89 7.76 -1.76
CA GLU A 84 -7.29 6.70 -2.55
C GLU A 84 -5.79 6.59 -2.29
N VAL A 85 -5.28 5.38 -2.40
CA VAL A 85 -3.85 5.10 -2.44
C VAL A 85 -3.56 4.22 -3.65
N SER A 86 -2.53 4.57 -4.40
CA SER A 86 -2.09 3.82 -5.57
C SER A 86 -0.57 3.81 -5.66
N GLY A 87 -0.02 2.71 -6.16
CA GLY A 87 1.40 2.55 -6.37
C GLY A 87 1.72 1.57 -7.49
N TYR A 88 2.84 1.82 -8.17
CA TYR A 88 3.33 1.00 -9.27
C TYR A 88 4.69 0.42 -8.91
N PHE A 89 4.80 -0.91 -9.00
CA PHE A 89 5.98 -1.62 -8.53
C PHE A 89 6.52 -2.57 -9.60
N PRO A 90 7.73 -2.34 -10.12
CA PRO A 90 8.44 -3.35 -10.90
C PRO A 90 8.74 -4.57 -10.01
N VAL A 91 8.39 -5.75 -10.50
CA VAL A 91 8.53 -7.01 -9.76
C VAL A 91 9.12 -8.10 -10.63
N LYS A 92 9.61 -9.16 -9.99
CA LYS A 92 9.97 -10.39 -10.68
C LYS A 92 8.71 -11.14 -11.14
N PRO A 93 8.84 -12.02 -12.15
CA PRO A 93 7.73 -12.88 -12.56
C PRO A 93 7.19 -13.77 -11.44
N GLU A 94 8.00 -14.11 -10.44
CA GLU A 94 7.60 -14.97 -9.31
C GLU A 94 6.61 -14.31 -8.34
N VAL A 95 6.43 -12.98 -8.39
CA VAL A 95 5.57 -12.28 -7.42
C VAL A 95 4.10 -12.55 -7.74
N ASP A 96 3.39 -13.17 -6.81
CA ASP A 96 1.96 -13.52 -6.93
C ASP A 96 1.09 -12.91 -5.84
N THR A 97 1.71 -12.27 -4.85
CA THR A 97 1.02 -11.77 -3.66
C THR A 97 1.58 -10.40 -3.24
N VAL A 98 0.70 -9.49 -2.82
CA VAL A 98 1.06 -8.22 -2.19
C VAL A 98 0.67 -8.27 -0.71
N VAL A 99 1.61 -7.92 0.17
CA VAL A 99 1.37 -7.86 1.62
C VAL A 99 1.52 -6.41 2.07
N ILE A 100 0.46 -5.83 2.65
CA ILE A 100 0.50 -4.48 3.23
C ILE A 100 0.66 -4.62 4.75
N ARG A 101 1.91 -4.59 5.21
CA ARG A 101 2.29 -5.07 6.54
C ARG A 101 1.66 -4.26 7.68
N ASN A 102 1.60 -2.94 7.57
CA ASN A 102 1.04 -2.10 8.63
C ASN A 102 -0.49 -2.12 8.72
N LEU A 103 -1.15 -2.68 7.71
CA LEU A 103 -2.59 -2.91 7.69
C LEU A 103 -2.95 -4.39 7.90
N ASP A 104 -1.95 -5.28 8.03
CA ASP A 104 -2.11 -6.73 8.12
C ASP A 104 -3.01 -7.29 6.98
N ILE A 105 -2.82 -6.78 5.75
CA ILE A 105 -3.59 -7.16 4.55
C ILE A 105 -2.72 -7.97 3.59
N THR A 106 -3.34 -8.98 2.97
CA THR A 106 -2.76 -9.76 1.88
C THR A 106 -3.68 -9.73 0.67
N VAL A 107 -3.14 -9.41 -0.49
CA VAL A 107 -3.88 -9.25 -1.75
C VAL A 107 -3.25 -10.15 -2.81
N PRO A 108 -4.02 -11.07 -3.42
CA PRO A 108 -3.52 -11.86 -4.55
C PRO A 108 -3.33 -10.94 -5.76
N VAL A 109 -2.21 -11.10 -6.45
CA VAL A 109 -1.93 -10.44 -7.72
C VAL A 109 -2.71 -11.14 -8.82
N LYS A 110 -3.54 -10.38 -9.53
CA LYS A 110 -4.27 -10.86 -10.71
C LYS A 110 -3.57 -10.36 -11.96
N ASP A 111 -3.34 -11.23 -12.93
CA ASP A 111 -2.88 -10.77 -14.24
C ASP A 111 -4.02 -10.05 -14.97
N GLU A 112 -3.69 -8.95 -15.66
CA GLU A 112 -4.61 -8.19 -16.52
C GLU A 112 -4.98 -8.95 -17.81
#